data_AF-A0A560PXI5-F1
#
_entry.id   AF-A0A560PXI5-F1
#
_cell.length_a   1.000
_cell.length_b   1.000
_cell.length_c   1.000
_cell.angle_alpha   90.00
_cell.angle_beta   90.00
_cell.angle_gamma   90.00
#
_symmetry.space_group_name_H-M   'P 1'
#
loop_
_entity.id
_entity.type
_entity.pdbx_description
1 polymer ?
#
loop_
_entity_poly.entity_id
_entity_poly.type
_entity_poly.pdbx_seq_one_letter_code
_entity_poly.pdbx_strand_id
1 'polypeptide(L)'
;MSTQPKPTSPRAYAALIHATASQEDRKAAIQACPSDWLDLALKHVSIAEERDAETVRQREKLRPTPKAKPIAYAAYHEPQRSRGNPEVAAQHLAGLRSSIKPSSEFRA
;
A
#
# COMPACT_ATOMS: atom_id res chain seq x y z
N MET A 1 -22.87 -1.47 6.25
CA MET A 1 -23.37 -1.58 4.86
C MET A 1 -23.85 -0.21 4.44
N SER A 2 -23.11 0.50 3.57
CA SER A 2 -23.49 1.85 3.16
C SER A 2 -24.71 1.77 2.25
N THR A 3 -25.86 2.25 2.72
CA THR A 3 -27.07 2.41 1.91
C THR A 3 -26.84 3.56 0.94
N GLN A 4 -26.37 3.24 -0.27
CA GLN A 4 -26.30 4.21 -1.35
C GLN A 4 -27.72 4.72 -1.67
N PRO A 5 -27.96 6.04 -1.64
CA PRO A 5 -29.27 6.59 -1.94
C PRO A 5 -29.65 6.25 -3.39
N LYS A 6 -30.93 5.90 -3.62
CA LYS A 6 -31.43 5.66 -4.98
C LYS A 6 -31.17 6.91 -5.84
N PRO A 7 -30.53 6.78 -7.00
CA PRO A 7 -30.22 7.92 -7.85
C PRO A 7 -31.52 8.58 -8.35
N THR A 8 -31.66 9.87 -8.08
CA THR A 8 -32.84 10.67 -8.42
C THR A 8 -32.77 11.30 -9.82
N SER A 9 -31.63 11.20 -10.50
CA SER A 9 -31.42 11.77 -11.82
C SER A 9 -30.50 10.91 -12.69
N PRO A 10 -30.59 11.03 -14.03
CA PRO A 10 -29.68 10.34 -14.95
C PRO A 10 -28.20 10.64 -14.67
N ARG A 11 -27.90 11.88 -14.25
CA ARG A 11 -26.55 12.31 -13.88
C ARG A 11 -26.05 11.64 -12.60
N ALA A 12 -26.91 11.51 -11.59
CA ALA A 12 -26.58 10.76 -10.36
C ALA A 12 -26.37 9.27 -10.68
N TYR A 13 -27.16 8.70 -11.59
CA TYR A 13 -26.98 7.33 -12.06
C TYR A 13 -25.66 7.15 -12.80
N ALA A 14 -25.31 8.08 -13.70
CA ALA A 14 -24.02 8.10 -14.38
C ALA A 14 -22.83 8.18 -13.41
N ALA A 15 -22.94 8.97 -12.35
CA ALA A 15 -21.92 9.03 -11.31
C ALA A 15 -21.76 7.70 -10.56
N LEU A 16 -22.85 6.96 -10.33
CA LEU A 16 -22.79 5.61 -9.76
C LEU A 16 -22.11 4.61 -10.72
N ILE A 17 -22.49 4.63 -12.02
CA ILE A 17 -21.84 3.80 -13.05
C ILE A 17 -20.35 4.11 -13.18
N HIS A 18 -19.97 5.38 -13.05
CA HIS A 18 -18.58 5.80 -13.13
C HIS A 18 -17.78 5.45 -11.87
N ALA A 19 -18.42 5.47 -10.70
CA ALA A 19 -17.78 5.13 -9.43
C ALA A 19 -17.58 3.61 -9.22
N THR A 20 -18.26 2.76 -9.99
CA THR A 20 -18.08 1.30 -9.88
C THR A 20 -16.74 0.87 -10.50
N ALA A 21 -15.85 0.33 -9.66
CA ALA A 21 -14.53 -0.12 -10.08
C ALA A 21 -14.56 -1.43 -10.88
N SER A 22 -15.50 -2.33 -10.58
CA SER A 22 -15.62 -3.62 -11.29
C SER A 22 -16.36 -3.45 -12.62
N GLN A 23 -15.81 -4.02 -13.69
CA GLN A 23 -16.43 -4.02 -15.01
C GLN A 23 -17.75 -4.82 -15.03
N GLU A 24 -17.85 -5.87 -14.22
CA GLU A 24 -19.05 -6.70 -14.12
C GLU A 24 -20.19 -5.92 -13.44
N ASP A 25 -19.90 -5.25 -12.34
CA ASP A 25 -20.86 -4.41 -11.61
C ASP A 25 -21.31 -3.22 -12.46
N ARG A 26 -20.40 -2.65 -13.26
CA ARG A 26 -20.73 -1.59 -14.20
C ARG A 26 -21.70 -2.04 -15.29
N LYS A 27 -21.53 -3.25 -15.83
CA LYS A 27 -22.47 -3.82 -16.81
C LYS A 27 -23.83 -4.09 -16.16
N ALA A 28 -23.85 -4.62 -14.94
CA ALA A 28 -25.08 -4.85 -14.19
C ALA A 28 -25.83 -3.53 -13.91
N ALA A 29 -25.10 -2.46 -13.55
CA ALA A 29 -25.68 -1.13 -13.36
C ALA A 29 -26.25 -0.55 -14.67
N ILE A 30 -25.59 -0.75 -15.81
CA ILE A 30 -26.13 -0.32 -17.11
C ILE A 30 -27.42 -1.07 -17.45
N GLN A 31 -27.47 -2.38 -17.19
CA GLN A 31 -28.67 -3.21 -17.41
C GLN A 31 -29.83 -2.85 -16.49
N ALA A 32 -29.54 -2.42 -15.26
CA ALA A 32 -30.52 -1.96 -14.29
C ALA A 32 -30.96 -0.50 -14.49
N CYS A 33 -30.41 0.21 -15.48
CA CYS A 33 -30.74 1.59 -15.76
C CYS A 33 -32.11 1.69 -16.47
N PRO A 34 -32.99 2.64 -16.08
CA PRO A 34 -34.21 2.92 -16.84
C PRO A 34 -33.90 3.27 -18.30
N SER A 35 -34.67 2.73 -19.25
CA SER A 35 -34.47 2.93 -20.70
C SER A 35 -34.38 4.41 -21.09
N ASP A 36 -35.23 5.24 -20.48
CA ASP A 36 -35.36 6.66 -20.80
C ASP A 36 -34.12 7.46 -20.38
N TRP A 37 -33.33 6.91 -19.46
CA TRP A 37 -32.13 7.56 -18.90
C TRP A 37 -30.84 7.02 -19.48
N LEU A 38 -30.86 5.84 -20.09
CA LEU A 38 -29.68 5.09 -20.50
C LEU A 38 -28.79 5.93 -21.43
N ASP A 39 -29.36 6.50 -22.50
CA ASP A 39 -28.60 7.30 -23.46
C ASP A 39 -27.93 8.52 -22.83
N LEU A 40 -28.63 9.19 -21.90
CA LEU A 40 -28.13 10.40 -21.25
C LEU A 40 -27.10 10.05 -20.16
N ALA A 41 -27.30 8.94 -19.46
CA ALA A 41 -26.34 8.42 -18.49
C ALA A 41 -25.03 7.99 -19.18
N LEU A 42 -25.10 7.27 -20.30
CA LEU A 42 -23.91 6.88 -21.07
C LEU A 42 -23.13 8.10 -21.59
N LYS A 43 -23.82 9.13 -22.09
CA LYS A 43 -23.17 10.40 -22.48
C LYS A 43 -22.47 11.08 -21.31
N HIS A 44 -23.06 11.07 -20.12
CA HIS A 44 -22.42 11.63 -18.94
C HIS A 44 -21.20 10.83 -18.49
N VAL A 45 -21.26 9.51 -18.61
CA VAL A 45 -20.14 8.63 -18.30
C VAL A 45 -18.98 8.88 -19.26
N SER A 46 -19.23 8.98 -20.58
CA SER A 46 -18.16 9.24 -21.56
C SER A 46 -17.47 10.58 -21.31
N ILE A 47 -18.25 11.64 -21.01
CA ILE A 47 -17.71 12.96 -20.68
C ILE A 47 -16.87 12.92 -19.39
N ALA A 48 -17.28 12.13 -18.39
CA ALA A 48 -16.51 11.97 -17.15
C ALA A 48 -15.18 11.26 -17.41
N GLU A 49 -15.19 10.18 -18.20
CA GLU A 49 -13.98 9.43 -18.58
C GLU A 49 -12.99 10.29 -19.38
N GLU A 50 -13.49 11.12 -20.30
CA GLU A 50 -12.65 12.07 -21.04
C GLU A 50 -11.95 13.07 -20.11
N ARG A 51 -12.68 13.63 -19.13
CA ARG A 51 -12.12 14.57 -18.14
C ARG A 51 -11.12 13.90 -17.21
N ASP A 52 -11.36 12.65 -16.82
CA ASP A 52 -10.44 11.89 -16.01
C ASP A 52 -9.16 11.58 -16.79
N ALA A 53 -9.29 11.21 -18.06
CA ALA A 53 -8.14 11.01 -18.94
C ALA A 53 -7.33 12.30 -19.12
N GLU A 54 -7.98 13.45 -19.31
CA GLU A 54 -7.30 14.75 -19.34
C GLU A 54 -6.59 15.07 -18.03
N THR A 55 -7.25 14.82 -16.89
CA THR A 55 -6.69 15.05 -15.56
C THR A 55 -5.45 14.19 -15.33
N VAL A 56 -5.51 12.91 -15.71
CA VAL A 56 -4.36 11.99 -15.64
C VAL A 56 -3.23 12.51 -16.53
N ARG A 57 -3.50 12.87 -17.79
CA ARG A 57 -2.50 13.42 -18.71
C ARG A 57 -1.82 14.67 -18.16
N GLN A 58 -2.59 15.59 -17.54
CA GLN A 58 -2.03 16.79 -16.94
C GLN A 58 -1.17 16.46 -15.71
N ARG A 59 -1.60 15.51 -14.88
CA ARG A 59 -0.80 15.04 -13.73
C ARG A 59 0.49 14.35 -14.16
N GLU A 60 0.45 13.58 -15.24
CA GLU A 60 1.63 12.92 -15.80
C GLU A 60 2.67 13.91 -16.31
N LYS A 61 2.25 15.01 -16.95
CA LYS A 61 3.17 16.10 -17.35
C LYS A 61 3.92 16.71 -16.17
N LEU A 62 3.30 16.75 -15.00
CA LEU A 62 3.88 17.28 -13.77
C LEU A 62 4.60 16.22 -12.93
N ARG A 63 4.61 14.95 -13.39
CA ARG A 63 5.22 13.86 -12.63
C ARG A 63 6.74 14.08 -12.61
N PRO A 64 7.35 14.23 -11.42
CA PRO A 64 8.79 14.39 -11.35
C PRO A 64 9.45 13.13 -11.90
N THR A 65 10.36 13.29 -12.86
CA THR A 65 11.20 12.19 -13.34
C THR A 65 11.96 11.64 -12.15
N PRO A 66 11.89 10.33 -11.85
CA PRO A 66 12.66 9.76 -10.76
C PRO A 66 14.14 9.91 -11.11
N LYS A 67 14.80 10.92 -10.53
CA LYS A 67 16.25 11.00 -10.55
C LYS A 67 16.72 9.83 -9.70
N ALA A 68 17.31 8.81 -10.33
CA ALA A 68 17.98 7.76 -9.61
C ALA A 68 18.99 8.42 -8.67
N LYS A 69 18.73 8.37 -7.37
CA LYS A 69 19.75 8.78 -6.39
C LYS A 69 20.92 7.83 -6.61
N PRO A 70 22.14 8.34 -6.81
CA PRO A 70 23.31 7.48 -6.83
C PRO A 70 23.31 6.68 -5.53
N ILE A 71 23.53 5.38 -5.63
CA ILE A 71 23.71 4.51 -4.46
C ILE A 71 24.91 5.10 -3.71
N ALA A 72 24.64 5.67 -2.53
CA ALA A 72 25.69 6.17 -1.67
C ALA A 72 26.42 4.95 -1.09
N TYR A 73 27.53 4.57 -1.73
CA TYR A 73 28.47 3.63 -1.15
C TYR A 73 29.19 4.36 -0.01
N ALA A 74 28.67 4.24 1.21
CA ALA A 74 29.44 4.60 2.39
C ALA A 74 30.61 3.62 2.50
N ALA A 75 31.83 4.14 2.66
CA ALA A 75 32.97 3.31 2.96
C ALA A 75 32.72 2.58 4.29
N TYR A 76 32.91 1.26 4.31
CA TYR A 76 32.82 0.50 5.55
C TYR A 76 33.94 0.96 6.49
N HIS A 77 33.57 1.62 7.58
CA HIS A 77 34.49 1.89 8.67
C HIS A 77 34.45 0.71 9.62
N GLU A 78 35.59 0.01 9.76
CA GLU A 78 35.71 -1.05 10.76
C GLU A 78 35.45 -0.44 12.15
N PRO A 79 34.57 -1.05 12.98
CA PRO A 79 34.33 -0.57 14.33
C PRO A 79 35.63 -0.60 15.12
N GLN A 80 35.92 0.49 15.84
CA GLN A 80 37.10 0.59 16.68
C GLN A 80 37.06 -0.50 17.77
N ARG A 81 37.89 -1.53 17.62
CA ARG A 81 38.00 -2.61 18.60
C ARG A 81 38.71 -2.07 19.84
N SER A 82 37.96 -1.72 20.87
CA SER A 82 38.50 -1.47 22.20
C SER A 82 38.79 -2.81 22.89
N ARG A 83 39.98 -2.94 23.48
CA ARG A 83 40.27 -4.08 24.35
C ARG A 83 39.55 -3.87 25.69
N GLY A 84 38.61 -4.75 26.01
CA GLY A 84 37.93 -4.73 27.31
C GLY A 84 38.86 -5.15 28.44
N ASN A 85 38.48 -4.83 29.69
CA ASN A 85 39.22 -5.28 30.87
C ASN A 85 39.05 -6.81 31.05
N PRO A 86 40.13 -7.61 31.00
CA PRO A 86 40.05 -9.07 31.08
C PRO A 86 39.52 -9.57 32.44
N GLU A 87 39.76 -8.84 33.53
CA GLU A 87 39.33 -9.23 34.88
C GLU A 87 37.81 -9.16 35.01
N VAL A 88 37.23 -8.06 34.49
CA VAL A 88 35.77 -7.87 34.44
C VAL A 88 35.15 -8.96 33.56
N ALA A 89 35.70 -9.22 32.37
CA ALA A 89 35.22 -10.29 31.50
C ALA A 89 35.26 -11.67 32.16
N ALA A 90 36.31 -11.98 32.92
CA ALA A 90 36.44 -13.23 33.66
C ALA A 90 35.39 -13.36 34.78
N GLN A 91 35.12 -12.28 35.53
CA GLN A 91 34.07 -12.26 36.56
C GLN A 91 32.68 -12.49 35.97
N HIS A 92 32.36 -11.81 34.86
CA HIS A 92 31.10 -12.01 34.16
C HIS A 92 30.96 -13.43 33.61
N LEU A 93 32.02 -14.00 33.04
CA LEU A 93 32.03 -15.41 32.59
C LEU A 93 31.84 -16.40 33.74
N ALA A 94 32.46 -16.16 34.90
CA ALA A 94 32.28 -17.00 36.08
C ALA A 94 30.83 -16.95 36.57
N GLY A 95 30.22 -15.76 36.61
CA GLY A 95 28.81 -15.58 36.92
C GLY A 95 27.89 -16.34 35.96
N LEU A 96 28.11 -16.23 34.65
CA LEU A 96 27.35 -16.96 33.64
C LEU A 96 27.50 -18.48 33.79
N ARG A 97 28.72 -18.98 34.02
CA ARG A 97 28.96 -20.41 34.25
C ARG A 97 28.23 -20.93 35.49
N SER A 98 28.17 -20.13 36.56
CA SER A 98 27.43 -20.50 37.77
C SER A 98 25.90 -20.47 37.58
N SER A 99 25.41 -19.65 36.65
CA SER A 99 23.97 -19.55 36.35
C SER A 99 23.43 -20.72 35.52
N ILE A 100 24.30 -21.43 34.81
CA ILE A 100 23.97 -22.64 34.07
C ILE A 100 23.97 -23.80 35.08
N LYS A 101 22.79 -24.09 35.65
CA LYS A 101 22.61 -25.33 36.42
C LYS A 101 22.84 -26.53 35.48
N PRO A 102 23.61 -27.56 35.88
CA PRO A 102 23.60 -28.81 35.13
C PRO A 102 22.21 -29.42 35.27
N SER A 103 21.43 -29.45 34.19
CA SER A 103 20.26 -30.32 34.13
C SER A 103 20.76 -31.76 34.16
N SER A 104 20.76 -32.38 35.35
CA SER A 104 21.06 -33.80 35.51
C SER A 104 19.90 -34.63 34.99
N GLU A 105 19.72 -34.64 33.68
CA GLU A 105 18.85 -35.60 32.99
C GLU A 105 19.62 -36.22 31.83
N PHE A 106 20.50 -37.16 32.16
CA PHE A 106 20.96 -38.25 31.28
C PHE A 106 21.69 -39.28 32.15
N ARG A 107 21.06 -40.37 32.61
CA ARG A 107 20.74 -41.65 31.93
C ARG A 107 21.69 -42.78 32.38
N ALA A 108 21.21 -43.63 33.29
CA ALA A 108 21.34 -45.09 33.33
C ALA A 108 20.95 -45.61 34.73
#